data_AF-Q12TQ3-F1
#
_entry.id   AF-Q12TQ3-F1
#
_cell.length_a   1.000
_cell.length_b   1.000
_cell.length_c   1.000
_cell.angle_alpha   90.00
_cell.angle_beta   90.00
_cell.angle_gamma   90.00
#
_symmetry.space_group_name_H-M   'P 1'
#
loop_
_entity.id
_entity.type
_entity.pdbx_description
1 polymer ?
#
loop_
_entity_poly.entity_id
_entity_poly.type
_entity_poly.pdbx_seq_one_letter_code
_entity_poly.pdbx_strand_id
1 'polypeptide(L)'
;MKIYVTNNYIDFEAPIHMTEDQREKFIDFMQINYSDIGVREVEEVSKRMGSVSRQMIEWTADDYFALLKADSNEELSRETGRTNMSIIMKRGSFIPEFYSWINLKGYSAPITKKMVNEYLMERGI
;
A
#
# COMPACT_ATOMS: atom_id res chain seq x y z
N MET A 1 11.86 16.14 12.70
CA MET A 1 11.12 17.30 12.14
C MET A 1 12.05 18.01 11.19
N LYS A 2 11.77 17.97 9.89
CA LYS A 2 12.49 18.78 8.91
C LYS A 2 11.66 20.00 8.56
N ILE A 3 12.35 21.09 8.28
CA ILE A 3 11.77 22.31 7.73
C ILE A 3 12.17 22.35 6.26
N TYR A 4 11.19 22.39 5.37
CA TYR A 4 11.40 22.54 3.95
C TYR A 4 11.45 24.02 3.61
N VAL A 5 12.52 24.44 2.94
CA VAL A 5 12.70 25.82 2.50
C VAL A 5 12.79 25.81 0.98
N THR A 6 11.94 26.60 0.34
CA THR A 6 12.06 27.00 -1.07
C THR A 6 12.43 28.48 -1.13
N ASN A 7 12.73 29.01 -2.31
CA ASN A 7 13.13 30.41 -2.48
C ASN A 7 12.13 31.41 -1.84
N ASN A 8 10.85 31.05 -1.74
CA ASN A 8 9.78 31.95 -1.27
C ASN A 8 8.93 31.38 -0.12
N TYR A 9 9.11 30.12 0.29
CA TYR A 9 8.21 29.46 1.25
C TYR A 9 8.96 28.55 2.23
N ILE A 10 8.45 28.50 3.46
CA ILE A 10 8.91 27.63 4.54
C ILE A 10 7.73 26.75 4.96
N ASP A 11 7.94 25.43 5.03
CA ASP A 11 6.92 24.45 5.43
C ASP A 11 7.51 23.39 6.37
N PHE A 12 6.67 22.73 7.16
CA PHE A 12 7.07 21.63 8.03
C PHE A 12 6.81 20.29 7.35
N GLU A 13 7.72 19.32 7.51
CA GLU A 13 7.57 17.97 6.91
C GLU A 13 6.34 17.21 7.39
N ALA A 14 5.86 17.50 8.59
CA ALA A 14 4.69 16.88 9.16
C ALA A 14 3.87 17.90 9.96
N PRO A 15 2.55 17.68 10.12
CA PRO A 15 1.71 18.46 11.01
C PRO A 15 2.30 18.49 12.43
N ILE A 16 2.30 19.67 13.04
CA ILE A 16 2.71 19.82 14.43
C ILE A 16 1.44 19.72 15.28
N HIS A 17 1.30 18.62 16.00
CA HIS A 17 0.21 18.47 16.95
C HIS A 17 0.45 19.40 18.15
N MET A 18 -0.51 20.27 18.41
CA MET A 18 -0.51 21.20 19.53
C MET A 18 -1.81 21.04 20.31
N THR A 19 -1.76 21.25 21.62
CA THR A 19 -2.98 21.52 22.41
C THR A 19 -3.54 22.90 22.06
N GLU A 20 -4.78 23.16 22.46
CA GLU A 20 -5.41 24.47 22.23
C GLU A 20 -4.57 25.61 22.84
N ASP A 21 -4.22 25.52 24.13
CA ASP A 21 -3.34 26.48 24.80
C ASP A 21 -1.98 26.69 24.12
N GLN A 22 -1.42 25.64 23.50
CA GLN A 22 -0.14 25.73 22.79
C GLN A 22 -0.30 26.44 21.44
N ARG A 23 -1.40 26.14 20.74
CA ARG A 23 -1.77 26.77 19.48
C ARG A 23 -1.98 28.27 19.66
N GLU A 24 -2.72 28.68 20.68
CA GLU A 24 -2.96 30.09 21.00
C GLU A 24 -1.64 30.83 21.27
N LYS A 25 -0.80 30.30 22.17
CA LYS A 25 0.52 30.89 22.48
C LYS A 25 1.43 30.97 21.25
N PHE A 26 1.36 29.99 20.37
CA PHE A 26 2.14 29.98 19.15
C PHE A 26 1.66 31.05 18.16
N ILE A 27 0.36 31.18 17.95
CA ILE A 27 -0.23 32.22 17.10
C ILE A 27 0.13 33.61 17.64
N ASP A 28 -0.04 33.84 18.94
CA ASP A 28 0.30 35.11 19.59
C ASP A 28 1.78 35.46 19.40
N PHE A 29 2.67 34.49 19.66
CA PHE A 29 4.10 34.67 19.45
C PHE A 29 4.41 35.06 18.00
N MET A 30 3.79 34.40 17.03
CA MET A 30 4.01 34.68 15.62
C MET A 30 3.46 36.06 15.21
N GLN A 31 2.27 36.44 15.66
CA GLN A 31 1.67 37.74 15.35
C GLN A 31 2.45 38.92 15.95
N ILE A 32 3.04 38.75 17.15
CA ILE A 32 3.87 39.79 17.79
C ILE A 32 5.16 40.02 17.00
N ASN A 33 5.78 38.96 16.50
CA ASN A 33 7.10 39.03 15.88
C ASN A 33 7.07 39.29 14.38
N TYR A 34 5.92 39.08 13.72
CA TYR A 34 5.79 39.21 12.27
C TYR A 34 4.50 39.94 11.90
N SER A 35 4.62 41.09 11.25
CA SER A 35 3.50 42.01 10.97
C SER A 35 2.55 41.57 9.86
N ASP A 36 2.83 40.48 9.15
CA ASP A 36 2.08 40.03 7.97
C ASP A 36 1.73 38.53 8.04
N ILE A 37 1.27 38.06 9.21
CA ILE A 37 0.79 36.69 9.38
C ILE A 37 -0.74 36.66 9.31
N GLY A 38 -1.24 36.06 8.23
CA GLY A 38 -2.65 35.68 8.12
C GLY A 38 -2.88 34.26 8.64
N VAL A 39 -3.62 34.12 9.73
CA VAL A 39 -4.15 32.81 10.16
C VAL A 39 -5.37 32.48 9.31
N ARG A 40 -5.32 31.38 8.58
CA ARG A 40 -6.47 30.85 7.83
C ARG A 40 -6.78 29.46 8.33
N GLU A 41 -8.03 29.24 8.74
CA GLU A 41 -8.52 27.88 8.94
C GLU A 41 -8.58 27.20 7.56
N VAL A 42 -7.91 26.06 7.45
CA VAL A 42 -8.00 25.19 6.30
C VAL A 42 -8.65 23.91 6.74
N GLU A 43 -9.69 23.48 6.02
CA GLU A 43 -10.24 22.14 6.23
C GLU A 43 -9.19 21.13 5.82
N GLU A 44 -8.93 20.14 6.67
CA GLU A 44 -8.09 19.01 6.32
C GLU A 44 -8.79 18.22 5.21
N VAL A 45 -8.38 18.47 3.97
CA VAL A 45 -8.82 17.68 2.82
C VAL A 45 -8.08 16.35 2.88
N SER A 46 -8.55 15.43 3.72
CA SER A 46 -8.20 14.02 3.54
C SER A 46 -8.64 13.64 2.13
N LYS A 47 -7.69 13.21 1.28
CA LYS A 47 -8.06 12.51 0.05
C LYS A 47 -8.87 11.30 0.51
N ARG A 48 -10.20 11.38 0.49
CA ARG A 48 -11.05 10.19 0.49
C ARG A 48 -10.49 9.35 -0.65
N MET A 49 -9.84 8.23 -0.32
CA MET A 49 -9.60 7.20 -1.30
C MET A 49 -10.95 6.99 -1.97
N GLY A 50 -11.08 7.44 -3.23
CA GLY A 50 -12.32 7.31 -3.94
C GLY A 50 -12.76 5.86 -3.81
N SER A 51 -14.06 5.64 -3.61
CA SER A 51 -14.63 4.30 -3.72
C SER A 51 -14.41 3.87 -5.17
N VAL A 52 -13.22 3.36 -5.47
CA VAL A 52 -12.95 2.72 -6.73
C VAL A 52 -13.81 1.48 -6.66
N SER A 53 -14.96 1.51 -7.34
CA SER A 53 -15.84 0.37 -7.58
C SER A 53 -15.16 -0.62 -8.53
N ARG A 54 -13.88 -0.93 -8.28
CA ARG A 54 -13.23 -2.07 -8.91
C ARG A 54 -13.92 -3.26 -8.27
N GLN A 55 -14.70 -3.97 -9.08
CA GLN A 55 -15.12 -5.33 -8.74
C GLN A 55 -13.91 -6.05 -8.16
N MET A 56 -14.06 -6.56 -6.95
CA MET A 56 -13.04 -7.36 -6.31
C MET A 56 -12.94 -8.65 -7.13
N ILE A 57 -11.98 -8.70 -8.05
CA ILE A 57 -11.74 -9.89 -8.86
C ILE A 57 -11.13 -10.94 -7.91
N GLU A 58 -11.87 -12.01 -7.62
CA GLU A 58 -11.37 -13.12 -6.81
C GLU A 58 -10.17 -13.80 -7.47
N TRP A 59 -9.22 -14.27 -6.67
CA TRP A 59 -8.05 -14.99 -7.18
C TRP A 59 -8.41 -16.43 -7.49
N THR A 60 -8.25 -16.83 -8.74
CA THR A 60 -8.52 -18.21 -9.17
C THR A 60 -7.29 -19.10 -9.03
N ALA A 61 -7.47 -20.42 -9.01
CA ALA A 61 -6.35 -21.36 -9.04
C ALA A 61 -5.43 -21.18 -10.26
N ASP A 62 -5.98 -20.71 -11.39
CA ASP A 62 -5.19 -20.33 -12.57
C ASP A 62 -4.30 -19.13 -12.29
N ASP A 63 -4.82 -18.10 -11.61
CA ASP A 63 -4.02 -16.95 -11.20
C ASP A 63 -2.86 -17.38 -10.30
N TYR A 64 -3.12 -18.19 -9.27
CA TYR A 64 -2.08 -18.68 -8.36
C TYR A 64 -1.03 -19.52 -9.09
N PHE A 65 -1.44 -20.35 -10.05
CA PHE A 65 -0.50 -21.11 -10.85
C PHE A 65 0.34 -20.22 -11.76
N ALA A 66 -0.25 -19.17 -12.34
CA ALA A 66 0.45 -18.18 -13.14
C ALA A 66 1.49 -17.42 -12.29
N LEU A 67 1.19 -17.06 -11.04
CA LEU A 67 2.12 -16.39 -10.12
C LEU A 67 3.45 -17.15 -9.92
N LEU A 68 3.42 -18.49 -10.05
CA LEU A 68 4.61 -19.35 -9.90
C LEU A 68 5.41 -19.51 -11.19
N LYS A 69 4.80 -19.23 -12.35
CA LYS A 69 5.39 -19.50 -13.66
C LYS A 69 5.90 -18.25 -14.37
N ALA A 70 5.26 -17.10 -14.15
CA ALA A 70 5.54 -15.92 -14.94
C ALA A 70 6.88 -15.27 -14.55
N ASP A 71 7.63 -14.89 -15.57
CA ASP A 71 8.95 -14.25 -15.45
C ASP A 71 8.83 -12.78 -15.02
N SER A 72 7.71 -12.11 -15.32
CA SER A 72 7.49 -10.69 -15.02
C SER A 72 6.11 -10.40 -14.44
N ASN A 73 5.99 -9.31 -13.68
CA ASN A 73 4.71 -8.86 -13.15
C ASN A 73 3.87 -8.14 -14.22
N GLU A 74 4.51 -7.57 -15.23
CA GLU A 74 3.87 -6.90 -16.36
C GLU A 74 3.11 -7.91 -17.24
N GLU A 75 3.65 -9.11 -17.43
CA GLU A 75 2.98 -10.22 -18.10
C GLU A 75 1.76 -10.68 -17.29
N LEU A 76 1.93 -10.98 -16.00
CA LEU A 76 0.83 -11.34 -15.11
C LEU A 76 -0.28 -10.28 -15.06
N SER A 77 0.10 -9.00 -15.10
CA SER A 77 -0.85 -7.89 -15.09
C SER A 77 -1.74 -7.89 -16.32
N ARG A 78 -1.18 -8.23 -17.49
CA ARG A 78 -1.93 -8.37 -18.73
C ARG A 78 -2.81 -9.62 -18.76
N GLU A 79 -2.31 -10.75 -18.25
CA GLU A 79 -3.06 -12.01 -18.24
C GLU A 79 -4.23 -12.01 -17.24
N THR A 80 -3.99 -11.51 -16.03
CA THR A 80 -4.98 -11.55 -14.94
C THR A 80 -5.86 -10.29 -14.90
N GLY A 81 -5.52 -9.25 -15.66
CA GLY A 81 -6.17 -7.93 -15.60
C GLY A 81 -5.94 -7.20 -14.28
N ARG A 82 -4.99 -7.65 -13.44
CA ARG A 82 -4.70 -7.09 -12.13
C ARG A 82 -3.64 -6.00 -12.19
N THR A 83 -3.64 -5.12 -11.20
CA THR A 83 -2.58 -4.11 -11.08
C THR A 83 -1.27 -4.76 -10.66
N ASN A 84 -0.14 -4.15 -11.07
CA ASN A 84 1.20 -4.60 -10.68
C ASN A 84 1.33 -4.70 -9.15
N MET A 85 0.80 -3.73 -8.41
CA MET A 85 0.81 -3.75 -6.95
C MET A 85 0.05 -4.95 -6.36
N SER A 86 -1.12 -5.31 -6.91
CA SER A 86 -1.88 -6.47 -6.46
C SER A 86 -1.11 -7.78 -6.67
N ILE A 87 -0.41 -7.89 -7.79
CA ILE A 87 0.46 -9.03 -8.11
C ILE A 87 1.65 -9.09 -7.15
N ILE A 88 2.35 -7.97 -6.92
CA ILE A 88 3.48 -7.89 -5.98
C ILE A 88 3.05 -8.35 -4.58
N MET A 89 1.94 -7.80 -4.07
CA MET A 89 1.42 -8.16 -2.75
C MET A 89 1.08 -9.65 -2.70
N LYS A 90 0.41 -10.18 -3.73
CA LYS A 90 -0.01 -11.57 -3.74
C LYS A 90 1.17 -12.53 -3.87
N ARG A 91 2.16 -12.24 -4.73
CA ARG A 91 3.41 -13.03 -4.84
C ARG A 91 4.15 -13.05 -3.51
N GLY A 92 4.28 -11.89 -2.86
CA GLY A 92 4.96 -11.76 -1.57
C GLY A 92 4.34 -12.61 -0.46
N SER A 93 3.00 -12.71 -0.42
CA SER A 93 2.32 -13.58 0.55
C SER A 93 2.30 -15.05 0.13
N PHE A 94 2.02 -15.34 -1.14
CA PHE A 94 1.70 -16.70 -1.59
C PHE A 94 2.95 -17.55 -1.86
N ILE A 95 3.95 -17.02 -2.57
CA ILE A 95 5.07 -17.82 -3.07
C ILE A 95 5.87 -18.43 -1.90
N PRO A 96 6.32 -17.67 -0.88
CA PRO A 96 7.08 -18.26 0.21
C PRO A 96 6.30 -19.33 0.98
N GLU A 97 5.00 -19.10 1.24
CA GLU A 97 4.14 -20.05 1.94
C GLU A 97 3.92 -21.33 1.13
N PHE A 98 3.67 -21.20 -0.17
CA PHE A 98 3.48 -22.34 -1.05
C PHE A 98 4.76 -23.19 -1.14
N TYR A 99 5.93 -22.56 -1.31
CA TYR A 99 7.21 -23.28 -1.34
C TYR A 99 7.53 -23.97 0.00
N SER A 100 7.18 -23.34 1.13
CA SER A 100 7.28 -23.98 2.44
C SER A 100 6.36 -25.21 2.53
N TRP A 101 5.12 -25.09 2.07
CA TRP A 101 4.15 -26.18 2.08
C TRP A 101 4.56 -27.37 1.19
N ILE A 102 5.03 -27.14 -0.05
CA ILE A 102 5.46 -28.24 -0.91
C ILE A 102 6.65 -29.00 -0.32
N ASN A 103 7.56 -28.29 0.37
CA ASN A 103 8.71 -28.90 1.03
C ASN A 103 8.26 -29.78 2.20
N LEU A 104 7.28 -29.33 2.99
CA LEU A 104 6.70 -30.12 4.07
C LEU A 104 5.97 -31.38 3.56
N LYS A 105 5.33 -31.29 2.39
CA LYS A 105 4.66 -32.41 1.72
C LYS A 105 5.62 -33.39 1.02
N GLY A 106 6.90 -33.02 0.88
CA GLY A 106 7.88 -33.80 0.13
C GLY A 106 7.65 -33.77 -1.38
N TYR A 107 6.94 -32.77 -1.90
CA TYR A 107 6.76 -32.60 -3.34
C TYR A 107 8.04 -32.10 -4.01
N SER A 108 8.24 -32.49 -5.27
CA SER A 108 9.35 -32.06 -6.10
C SER A 108 8.86 -31.36 -7.37
N ALA A 109 9.76 -30.61 -8.01
CA ALA A 109 9.49 -29.99 -9.30
C ALA A 109 9.27 -31.06 -10.40
N PRO A 110 8.47 -30.76 -11.44
CA PRO A 110 7.82 -29.48 -11.73
C PRO A 110 6.52 -29.25 -10.94
N ILE A 111 6.27 -27.99 -10.57
CA ILE A 111 5.02 -27.60 -9.91
C ILE A 111 3.84 -27.77 -10.87
N THR A 112 2.77 -28.40 -10.39
CA THR A 112 1.54 -28.62 -11.18
C THR A 112 0.36 -27.86 -10.61
N LYS A 113 -0.65 -27.58 -11.45
CA LYS A 113 -1.91 -26.96 -11.01
C LYS A 113 -2.64 -27.80 -9.94
N LYS A 114 -2.45 -29.12 -9.92
CA LYS A 114 -3.00 -29.99 -8.88
C LYS A 114 -2.43 -29.67 -7.50
N MET A 115 -1.11 -29.44 -7.41
CA MET A 115 -0.46 -29.05 -6.15
C MET A 115 -0.96 -27.69 -5.65
N VAL A 116 -1.20 -26.74 -6.56
CA VAL A 116 -1.80 -25.44 -6.22
C VAL A 116 -3.23 -25.61 -5.70
N ASN A 117 -4.05 -26.42 -6.37
CA ASN A 117 -5.41 -26.70 -5.90
C ASN A 117 -5.43 -27.37 -4.53
N GLU A 118 -4.56 -28.35 -4.29
CA GLU A 118 -4.45 -29.01 -2.98
C GLU A 118 -4.08 -27.99 -1.89
N TYR A 119 -3.09 -27.13 -2.16
CA TYR A 119 -2.70 -26.06 -1.24
C TYR A 119 -3.87 -25.13 -0.90
N LEU A 120 -4.62 -24.68 -1.91
CA LEU A 120 -5.74 -23.75 -1.71
C LEU A 120 -6.88 -24.41 -0.91
N MET A 121 -7.20 -25.68 -1.20
CA MET A 121 -8.21 -26.45 -0.44
C MET A 121 -7.83 -26.61 1.04
N GLU A 122 -6.58 -26.95 1.35
CA GLU A 122 -6.11 -27.11 2.74
C GLU A 122 -6.15 -25.80 3.53
N ARG A 123 -6.05 -24.66 2.83
CA ARG A 123 -6.06 -23.32 3.43
C ARG A 123 -7.45 -22.68 3.46
N GLY A 124 -8.46 -23.29 2.83
CA GLY A 124 -9.80 -22.74 2.72
C GLY A 124 -9.85 -21.45 1.89
N ILE A 125 -9.00 -21.36 0.86
CA ILE A 125 -8.89 -20.22 -0.08
C ILE A 125 -9.50 -20.59 -1.42
#